data_AF-A0A0P9EQ45-F1
#
_entry.id   AF-A0A0P9EQ45-F1
#
_cell.length_a   1.000
_cell.length_b   1.000
_cell.length_c   1.000
_cell.angle_alpha   90.00
_cell.angle_beta   90.00
_cell.angle_gamma   90.00
#
_symmetry.space_group_name_H-M   'P 1'
#
loop_
_entity.id
_entity.type
_entity.pdbx_description
1 polymer ?
#
loop_
_entity_poly.entity_id
_entity_poly.type
_entity_poly.pdbx_seq_one_letter_code
_entity_poly.pdbx_strand_id
1 'polypeptide(L)'
;MVGVSLRFLKEIKITKVEERPEDAWFDLSLRQLREGRVHFYRVRDFLTGEWLFKVCSDRELGRVMVRALKCPPGRRFAQLEGNTMMFQKSVIEGLLYDVISLAQADEKDQIRRRVVGSMEEIPALVKEHFEIKSYEEATGKRAPGKYWVTLSEEGDEKAMIILFLLERVWPISPTSLEERLKSINLMDLIKGLERAKTEDVYRVAGEQFGLRKEDVDALLVSLERSGQIERPEEGYIKTLK
;
A
#
# COMPACT_ATOMS: atom_id res chain seq x y z
N MET A 1 -0.81 4.44 22.12
CA MET A 1 -1.23 3.21 21.42
C MET A 1 -0.04 2.73 20.61
N VAL A 2 0.72 1.78 21.15
CA VAL A 2 1.97 1.29 20.56
C VAL A 2 1.81 -0.22 20.42
N GLY A 3 1.77 -0.73 19.19
CA GLY A 3 1.66 -2.19 18.95
C GLY A 3 0.91 -2.63 17.68
N VAL A 4 0.22 -1.74 16.97
CA VAL A 4 -0.60 -2.13 15.81
C VAL A 4 0.20 -2.21 14.49
N SER A 5 1.38 -1.57 14.42
CA SER A 5 2.06 -1.22 13.16
C SER A 5 2.73 -2.37 12.37
N LEU A 6 3.43 -3.30 13.04
CA LEU A 6 4.23 -4.32 12.35
C LEU A 6 3.40 -5.43 11.68
N ARG A 7 2.12 -5.59 12.05
CA ARG A 7 1.26 -6.61 11.43
C ARG A 7 0.83 -6.22 10.01
N PHE A 8 0.59 -4.94 9.75
CA PHE A 8 0.00 -4.52 8.49
C PHE A 8 0.87 -4.81 7.27
N LEU A 9 2.18 -4.54 7.35
CA LEU A 9 3.07 -4.78 6.22
C LEU A 9 3.26 -6.27 5.92
N LYS A 10 3.08 -7.16 6.92
CA LYS A 10 3.16 -8.61 6.72
C LYS A 10 2.01 -9.15 5.86
N GLU A 11 0.89 -8.44 5.84
CA GLU A 11 -0.27 -8.77 5.01
C GLU A 11 -0.12 -8.29 3.56
N ILE A 12 0.98 -7.60 3.21
CA ILE A 12 1.31 -7.22 1.84
C ILE A 12 2.21 -8.31 1.23
N LYS A 13 1.69 -9.03 0.24
CA LYS A 13 2.46 -10.05 -0.49
C LYS A 13 2.99 -9.49 -1.81
N ILE A 14 4.30 -9.30 -1.88
CA ILE A 14 5.01 -8.82 -3.09
C ILE A 14 5.76 -9.98 -3.75
N THR A 15 5.38 -10.32 -4.98
CA THR A 15 5.96 -11.43 -5.75
C THR A 15 6.51 -10.89 -7.07
N LYS A 16 7.82 -11.07 -7.32
CA LYS A 16 8.40 -10.81 -8.65
C LYS A 16 7.82 -11.83 -9.63
N VAL A 17 7.21 -11.36 -10.71
CA VAL A 17 6.58 -12.22 -11.74
C VAL A 17 7.38 -12.26 -13.03
N GLU A 18 8.24 -11.28 -13.28
CA GLU A 18 9.07 -11.21 -14.48
C GLU A 18 10.33 -10.39 -14.22
N GLU A 19 11.43 -10.78 -14.86
CA GLU A 19 12.72 -10.09 -14.84
C GLU A 19 13.26 -9.95 -16.25
N ARG A 20 13.65 -8.73 -16.60
CA ARG A 20 14.32 -8.38 -17.84
C ARG A 20 15.64 -7.69 -17.46
N PRO A 21 16.78 -8.39 -17.57
CA PRO A 21 18.08 -7.84 -17.22
C PRO A 21 18.41 -6.56 -17.98
N GLU A 22 17.91 -6.45 -19.21
CA GLU A 22 18.04 -5.32 -20.12
C GLU A 22 16.72 -5.16 -20.89
N ASP A 23 16.10 -3.98 -20.78
CA ASP A 23 14.87 -3.59 -21.46
C ASP A 23 14.83 -2.05 -21.57
N ALA A 24 13.92 -1.53 -22.39
CA ALA A 24 13.73 -0.11 -22.58
C ALA A 24 12.39 0.38 -22.00
N TRP A 25 12.33 1.65 -21.61
CA TRP A 25 11.09 2.32 -21.24
C TRP A 25 11.17 3.81 -21.57
N PHE A 26 10.00 4.41 -21.83
CA PHE A 26 9.91 5.85 -21.99
C PHE A 26 9.77 6.52 -20.62
N ASP A 27 10.75 7.33 -20.23
CA ASP A 27 10.71 8.12 -19.01
C ASP A 27 9.96 9.43 -19.27
N LEU A 28 8.79 9.60 -18.65
CA LEU A 28 7.95 10.79 -18.85
C LEU A 28 8.53 12.06 -18.22
N SER A 29 9.36 11.92 -17.18
CA SER A 29 10.01 13.07 -16.53
C SER A 29 11.14 13.63 -17.39
N LEU A 30 11.87 12.75 -18.08
CA LEU A 30 12.96 13.12 -18.98
C LEU A 30 12.52 13.25 -20.45
N ARG A 31 11.32 12.75 -20.79
CA ARG A 31 10.76 12.68 -22.15
C ARG A 31 11.68 11.98 -23.16
N GLN A 32 12.32 10.90 -22.72
CA GLN A 32 13.25 10.13 -23.55
C GLN A 32 13.15 8.64 -23.28
N LEU A 33 13.62 7.83 -24.24
CA LEU A 33 13.81 6.40 -24.04
C LEU A 33 15.01 6.19 -23.11
N ARG A 34 14.84 5.33 -22.12
CA ARG A 34 15.87 4.89 -21.18
C ARG A 34 15.98 3.38 -21.26
N GLU A 35 17.13 2.87 -20.88
CA GLU A 35 17.46 1.45 -20.89
C GLU A 35 18.05 1.04 -19.54
N GLY A 36 17.91 -0.24 -19.20
CA GLY A 36 18.38 -0.78 -17.94
C GLY A 36 17.59 -2.01 -17.52
N ARG A 37 17.60 -2.31 -16.22
CA ARG A 37 16.92 -3.49 -15.70
C ARG A 37 15.45 -3.19 -15.46
N VAL A 38 14.57 -4.12 -15.81
CA VAL A 38 13.14 -4.03 -15.57
C VAL A 38 12.65 -5.26 -14.82
N HIS A 39 11.88 -5.04 -13.77
CA HIS A 39 11.17 -6.08 -13.04
C HIS A 39 9.68 -5.80 -12.99
N PHE A 40 8.88 -6.87 -12.98
CA PHE A 40 7.45 -6.78 -12.75
C PHE A 40 7.08 -7.49 -11.46
N TYR A 41 6.21 -6.87 -10.68
CA TYR A 41 5.77 -7.37 -9.38
C TYR A 41 4.26 -7.43 -9.30
N ARG A 42 3.74 -8.60 -8.95
CA ARG A 42 2.37 -8.74 -8.47
C ARG A 42 2.34 -8.47 -6.98
N VAL A 43 1.46 -7.58 -6.56
CA VAL A 43 1.31 -7.19 -5.16
C VAL A 43 -0.12 -7.40 -4.71
N ARG A 44 -0.31 -8.27 -3.72
CA ARG A 44 -1.57 -8.42 -3.00
C ARG A 44 -1.47 -7.59 -1.73
N ASP A 45 -2.11 -6.43 -1.74
CA ASP A 45 -2.26 -5.56 -0.58
C ASP A 45 -3.60 -5.86 0.10
N PHE A 46 -3.57 -6.17 1.40
CA PHE A 46 -4.78 -6.51 2.13
C PHE A 46 -5.79 -5.35 2.14
N LEU A 47 -5.33 -4.10 2.12
CA LEU A 47 -6.19 -2.93 2.19
C LEU A 47 -6.88 -2.65 0.85
N THR A 48 -6.12 -2.64 -0.24
CA THR A 48 -6.62 -2.12 -1.52
C THR A 48 -6.76 -3.17 -2.62
N GLY A 49 -6.21 -4.37 -2.45
CA GLY A 49 -6.37 -5.50 -3.37
C GLY A 49 -5.13 -5.80 -4.21
N GLU A 50 -5.36 -6.21 -5.46
CA GLU A 50 -4.30 -6.72 -6.36
C GLU A 50 -3.75 -5.62 -7.28
N TRP A 51 -2.43 -5.48 -7.29
CA TRP A 51 -1.69 -4.53 -8.10
C TRP A 51 -0.66 -5.24 -8.99
N LEU A 52 -0.33 -4.60 -10.12
CA LEU A 52 0.85 -4.93 -10.92
C LEU A 52 1.74 -3.70 -11.00
N PHE A 53 2.99 -3.84 -10.55
CA PHE A 53 4.01 -2.80 -10.64
C PHE A 53 5.08 -3.18 -11.65
N LYS A 54 5.62 -2.16 -12.34
CA LYS A 54 6.87 -2.21 -13.09
C LYS A 54 7.91 -1.38 -12.36
N VAL A 55 9.08 -1.98 -12.12
CA VAL A 55 10.23 -1.28 -11.55
C VAL A 55 11.30 -1.18 -12.63
N CYS A 56 11.75 0.03 -12.93
CA CYS A 56 12.81 0.28 -13.90
C CYS A 56 14.03 0.87 -13.19
N SER A 57 15.18 0.19 -13.29
CA SER A 57 16.45 0.65 -12.72
C SER A 57 17.36 1.20 -13.82
N ASP A 58 17.55 2.51 -13.79
CA ASP A 58 18.45 3.25 -14.66
C ASP A 58 19.86 3.30 -14.03
N ARG A 59 20.76 2.46 -14.52
CA ARG A 59 22.14 2.40 -14.02
C ARG A 59 22.96 3.63 -14.40
N GLU A 60 22.66 4.26 -15.54
CA GLU A 60 23.37 5.44 -16.02
C GLU A 60 23.11 6.63 -15.10
N LEU A 61 21.84 6.82 -14.70
CA LEU A 61 21.45 7.94 -13.82
C LEU A 61 21.45 7.59 -12.32
N GLY A 62 21.59 6.31 -11.97
CA GLY A 62 21.45 5.84 -10.59
C GLY A 62 20.06 6.11 -10.03
N ARG A 63 19.02 5.80 -10.81
CA ARG A 63 17.62 6.07 -10.45
C ARG A 63 16.77 4.82 -10.58
N VAL A 64 15.75 4.71 -9.74
CA VAL A 64 14.75 3.64 -9.84
C VAL A 64 13.36 4.26 -9.94
N MET A 65 12.59 3.82 -10.93
CA MET A 65 11.19 4.21 -11.12
C MET A 65 10.30 3.05 -10.72
N VAL A 66 9.34 3.29 -9.83
CA VAL A 66 8.23 2.36 -9.57
C VAL A 66 6.99 2.89 -10.28
N ARG A 67 6.36 2.07 -11.13
CA ARG A 67 5.18 2.42 -11.91
C ARG A 67 4.04 1.45 -11.65
N ALA A 68 2.86 1.95 -11.32
CA ALA A 68 1.65 1.14 -11.28
C ALA A 68 1.16 0.86 -12.71
N LEU A 69 1.14 -0.41 -13.12
CA LEU A 69 0.65 -0.82 -14.45
C LEU A 69 -0.80 -1.26 -14.44
N LYS A 70 -1.23 -1.91 -13.35
CA LYS A 70 -2.61 -2.32 -13.16
C LYS A 70 -2.98 -2.05 -11.71
N CYS A 71 -4.12 -1.40 -11.52
CA CYS A 71 -4.66 -1.05 -10.22
C CYS A 71 -5.88 -1.93 -9.88
N PRO A 72 -6.22 -2.06 -8.59
CA PRO A 72 -7.52 -2.57 -8.15
C PRO A 72 -8.68 -1.75 -8.72
N PRO A 73 -9.89 -2.33 -8.80
CA PRO A 73 -11.06 -1.61 -9.27
C PRO A 73 -11.41 -0.45 -8.33
N GLY A 74 -11.84 0.67 -8.90
CA GLY A 74 -12.31 1.83 -8.16
C GLY A 74 -11.88 3.15 -8.78
N ARG A 75 -12.75 4.17 -8.69
CA ARG A 75 -12.54 5.49 -9.32
C ARG A 75 -11.24 6.16 -8.88
N ARG A 76 -10.87 6.02 -7.62
CA ARG A 76 -9.62 6.56 -7.05
C ARG A 76 -8.38 5.82 -7.56
N PHE A 77 -8.40 4.49 -7.53
CA PHE A 77 -7.25 3.67 -7.92
C PHE A 77 -6.99 3.67 -9.43
N ALA A 78 -8.04 3.78 -10.25
CA ALA A 78 -7.90 3.90 -11.71
C ALA A 78 -7.07 5.12 -12.12
N GLN A 79 -7.10 6.21 -11.34
CA GLN A 79 -6.28 7.40 -11.60
C GLN A 79 -4.79 7.19 -11.28
N LEU A 80 -4.44 6.13 -10.53
CA LEU A 80 -3.06 5.76 -10.27
C LEU A 80 -2.49 4.84 -11.37
N GLU A 81 -3.29 4.40 -12.33
CA GLU A 81 -2.76 3.58 -13.42
C GLU A 81 -1.80 4.42 -14.28
N GLY A 82 -0.58 3.90 -14.46
CA GLY A 82 0.52 4.60 -15.09
C GLY A 82 1.26 5.60 -14.20
N ASN A 83 0.80 5.90 -12.97
CA ASN A 83 1.52 6.79 -12.05
C ASN A 83 2.89 6.22 -11.68
N THR A 84 3.84 7.12 -11.46
CA THR A 84 5.22 6.79 -11.11
C THR A 84 5.66 7.42 -9.79
N MET A 85 6.55 6.73 -9.10
CA MET A 85 7.33 7.20 -7.96
C MET A 85 8.82 7.05 -8.30
N MET A 86 9.63 8.05 -7.95
CA MET A 86 10.99 8.20 -8.48
C MET A 86 12.00 8.25 -7.35
N PHE A 87 12.81 7.20 -7.26
CA PHE A 87 13.90 7.07 -6.32
C PHE A 87 15.20 7.52 -6.98
N GLN A 88 15.87 8.50 -6.37
CA GLN A 88 17.07 9.14 -6.91
C GLN A 88 18.26 8.92 -5.98
N LYS A 89 19.46 8.87 -6.54
CA LYS A 89 20.68 8.69 -5.75
C LYS A 89 20.85 9.75 -4.65
N SER A 90 21.04 9.29 -3.42
CA SER A 90 21.37 10.12 -2.26
C SER A 90 22.87 10.48 -2.25
N VAL A 91 23.24 11.49 -1.47
CA VAL A 91 24.66 11.72 -1.09
C VAL A 91 25.14 10.69 -0.06
N ILE A 92 24.21 10.00 0.59
CA ILE A 92 24.50 8.88 1.50
C ILE A 92 24.67 7.63 0.63
N GLU A 93 25.84 7.00 0.74
CA GLU A 93 26.25 5.87 -0.09
C GLU A 93 25.28 4.69 0.04
N GLY A 94 24.95 4.05 -1.10
CA GLY A 94 24.08 2.88 -1.17
C GLY A 94 22.58 3.17 -0.99
N LEU A 95 22.18 4.43 -0.83
CA LEU A 95 20.79 4.82 -0.61
C LEU A 95 20.22 5.64 -1.77
N LEU A 96 18.96 5.37 -2.07
CA LEU A 96 18.10 6.20 -2.92
C LEU A 96 17.08 6.95 -2.06
N TYR A 97 16.64 8.12 -2.52
CA TYR A 97 15.63 8.94 -1.87
C TYR A 97 14.41 9.17 -2.77
N ASP A 98 13.22 9.24 -2.17
CA ASP A 98 12.01 9.82 -2.77
C ASP A 98 11.49 10.96 -1.87
N VAL A 99 10.90 11.99 -2.48
CA VAL A 99 10.33 13.12 -1.72
C VAL A 99 8.94 12.73 -1.22
N ILE A 100 8.80 12.72 0.11
CA ILE A 100 7.57 12.28 0.77
C ILE A 100 6.41 13.13 0.29
N SER A 101 5.47 12.49 -0.40
CA SER A 101 4.32 13.19 -0.96
C SER A 101 3.08 12.32 -0.96
N LEU A 102 2.11 12.71 -0.14
CA LEU A 102 0.90 11.94 0.11
C LEU A 102 -0.16 12.23 -0.94
N ALA A 103 -0.80 11.17 -1.43
CA ALA A 103 -2.00 11.27 -2.23
C ALA A 103 -3.19 11.71 -1.36
N GLN A 104 -4.11 12.47 -1.94
CA GLN A 104 -5.34 12.92 -1.31
C GLN A 104 -6.45 12.88 -2.37
N ALA A 105 -7.63 12.39 -1.98
CA ALA A 105 -8.82 12.45 -2.82
C ALA A 105 -9.66 13.66 -2.40
N ASP A 106 -10.12 14.45 -3.37
CA ASP A 106 -11.12 15.49 -3.11
C ASP A 106 -12.56 14.92 -3.08
N GLU A 107 -13.54 15.79 -2.87
CA GLU A 107 -14.97 15.43 -2.83
C GLU A 107 -15.48 14.78 -4.13
N LYS A 108 -14.77 14.96 -5.25
CA LYS A 108 -15.08 14.38 -6.57
C LYS A 108 -14.21 13.16 -6.88
N ASP A 109 -13.54 12.61 -5.88
CA ASP A 109 -12.56 11.53 -5.97
C ASP A 109 -11.37 11.86 -6.89
N GLN A 110 -11.09 13.13 -7.17
CA GLN A 110 -9.88 13.48 -7.94
C GLN A 110 -8.65 13.35 -7.05
N ILE A 111 -7.65 12.64 -7.54
CA ILE A 111 -6.43 12.40 -6.78
C ILE A 111 -5.42 13.51 -7.03
N ARG A 112 -4.97 14.14 -5.94
CA ARG A 112 -3.86 15.11 -5.94
C ARG A 112 -2.75 14.62 -5.03
N ARG A 113 -1.55 15.15 -5.25
CA ARG A 113 -0.36 14.81 -4.44
C ARG A 113 0.10 16.07 -3.73
N ARG A 114 0.36 15.97 -2.43
CA ARG A 114 0.88 17.06 -1.61
C ARG A 114 2.23 16.67 -1.02
N VAL A 115 3.26 17.46 -1.26
CA VAL A 115 4.55 17.29 -0.56
C VAL A 115 4.34 17.63 0.90
N VAL A 116 4.86 16.79 1.78
CA VAL A 116 4.71 16.95 3.22
C VAL A 116 5.63 18.06 3.73
N GLY A 117 5.08 19.02 4.48
CA GLY A 117 5.81 20.17 5.01
C GLY A 117 6.45 19.93 6.37
N SER A 118 5.90 19.03 7.18
CA SER A 118 6.36 18.78 8.56
C SER A 118 6.41 17.30 8.91
N MET A 119 7.22 16.93 9.90
CA MET A 119 7.43 15.54 10.32
C MET A 119 6.16 14.90 10.91
N GLU A 120 5.28 15.72 11.49
CA GLU A 120 4.02 15.29 12.12
C GLU A 120 3.02 14.76 11.09
N GLU A 121 3.01 15.35 9.89
CA GLU A 121 2.15 14.96 8.78
C GLU A 121 2.54 13.61 8.15
N ILE A 122 3.78 13.15 8.36
CA ILE A 122 4.25 11.88 7.80
C ILE A 122 3.52 10.72 8.50
N PRO A 123 2.92 9.78 7.74
CA PRO A 123 2.21 8.64 8.33
C PRO A 123 3.10 7.86 9.29
N ALA A 124 2.55 7.42 10.42
CA ALA A 124 3.29 6.67 11.44
C ALA A 124 3.98 5.43 10.85
N LEU A 125 3.32 4.71 9.96
CA LEU A 125 3.90 3.55 9.28
C LEU A 125 5.14 3.91 8.43
N VAL A 126 5.15 5.07 7.78
CA VAL A 126 6.35 5.48 7.04
C VAL A 126 7.49 5.78 8.03
N LYS A 127 7.19 6.51 9.12
CA LYS A 127 8.18 6.84 10.17
C LYS A 127 8.77 5.63 10.88
N GLU A 128 7.99 4.57 11.01
CA GLU A 128 8.41 3.38 11.76
C GLU A 128 9.18 2.36 10.90
N HIS A 129 8.98 2.37 9.58
CA HIS A 129 9.56 1.36 8.67
C HIS A 129 10.62 1.91 7.71
N PHE A 130 10.75 3.23 7.60
CA PHE A 130 11.68 3.87 6.68
C PHE A 130 12.51 4.92 7.40
N GLU A 131 13.78 5.02 7.01
CA GLU A 131 14.61 6.14 7.43
C GLU A 131 14.11 7.42 6.74
N ILE A 132 13.91 8.47 7.54
CA ILE A 132 13.48 9.78 7.07
C ILE A 132 14.60 10.78 7.36
N LYS A 133 14.91 11.59 6.35
CA LYS A 133 15.85 12.70 6.45
C LYS A 133 15.24 13.95 5.87
N SER A 134 15.81 15.09 6.22
CA SER A 134 15.53 16.30 5.44
C SER A 134 16.07 16.13 4.02
N TYR A 135 15.46 16.84 3.07
CA TYR A 135 15.93 16.87 1.69
C TYR A 135 17.38 17.36 1.58
N GLU A 136 17.79 18.29 2.43
CA GLU A 136 19.15 18.82 2.47
C GLU A 136 20.16 17.75 2.92
N GLU A 137 19.86 16.99 3.96
CA GLU A 137 20.73 15.90 4.43
C GLU A 137 20.91 14.80 3.36
N ALA A 138 19.84 14.45 2.64
CA ALA A 138 19.89 13.39 1.64
C ALA A 138 20.49 13.82 0.29
N THR A 139 20.52 15.12 -0.02
CA THR A 139 20.94 15.61 -1.35
C THR A 139 22.09 16.60 -1.33
N GLY A 140 22.46 17.13 -0.17
CA GLY A 140 23.40 18.25 -0.02
C GLY A 140 22.87 19.57 -0.58
N LYS A 141 21.58 19.66 -0.92
CA LYS A 141 20.97 20.80 -1.62
C LYS A 141 19.68 21.23 -0.94
N ARG A 142 19.37 22.52 -1.02
CA ARG A 142 18.04 23.07 -0.67
C ARG A 142 17.20 23.21 -1.92
N ALA A 143 15.91 22.92 -1.82
CA ALA A 143 14.95 23.10 -2.90
C ALA A 143 13.60 23.59 -2.33
N PRO A 144 13.03 24.68 -2.85
CA PRO A 144 11.72 25.16 -2.41
C PRO A 144 10.64 24.07 -2.55
N GLY A 145 9.82 23.91 -1.52
CA GLY A 145 8.73 22.94 -1.50
C GLY A 145 9.16 21.47 -1.33
N LYS A 146 10.44 21.19 -1.02
CA LYS A 146 10.93 19.86 -0.65
C LYS A 146 11.52 19.89 0.75
N TYR A 147 10.95 19.11 1.65
CA TYR A 147 11.28 19.17 3.07
C TYR A 147 11.84 17.84 3.56
N TRP A 148 11.09 16.76 3.35
CA TRP A 148 11.40 15.44 3.88
C TRP A 148 11.50 14.40 2.76
N VAL A 149 12.38 13.43 2.95
CA VAL A 149 12.56 12.30 2.04
C VAL A 149 12.54 10.99 2.82
N THR A 150 12.08 9.92 2.18
CA THR A 150 12.32 8.55 2.62
C THR A 150 13.59 8.04 1.95
N LEU A 151 14.37 7.24 2.67
CA LEU A 151 15.54 6.55 2.13
C LEU A 151 15.21 5.07 1.93
N SER A 152 15.78 4.48 0.88
CA SER A 152 15.67 3.06 0.56
C SER A 152 17.01 2.55 0.02
N GLU A 153 17.39 1.33 0.39
CA GLU A 153 18.61 0.70 -0.11
C GLU A 153 18.54 0.51 -1.63
N GLU A 154 19.67 0.72 -2.30
CA GLU A 154 19.82 0.37 -3.71
C GLU A 154 19.52 -1.12 -3.92
N GLY A 155 18.47 -1.42 -4.67
CA GLY A 155 18.05 -2.79 -4.97
C GLY A 155 16.92 -3.32 -4.09
N ASP A 156 16.50 -2.62 -3.02
CA ASP A 156 15.30 -2.99 -2.27
C ASP A 156 14.02 -2.45 -2.95
N GLU A 157 13.70 -3.07 -4.10
CA GLU A 157 12.53 -2.71 -4.88
C GLU A 157 11.21 -3.00 -4.15
N LYS A 158 11.21 -3.93 -3.18
CA LYS A 158 10.03 -4.23 -2.38
C LYS A 158 9.73 -3.08 -1.42
N ALA A 159 10.73 -2.55 -0.75
CA ALA A 159 10.60 -1.36 0.09
C ALA A 159 10.09 -0.15 -0.72
N MET A 160 10.59 0.05 -1.93
CA MET A 160 10.13 1.11 -2.83
C MET A 160 8.66 0.95 -3.25
N ILE A 161 8.22 -0.28 -3.52
CA ILE A 161 6.80 -0.59 -3.79
C ILE A 161 5.94 -0.34 -2.54
N ILE A 162 6.42 -0.70 -1.36
CA ILE A 162 5.72 -0.44 -0.09
C ILE A 162 5.55 1.09 0.10
N LEU A 163 6.57 1.89 -0.17
CA LEU A 163 6.45 3.36 -0.12
C LEU A 163 5.39 3.88 -1.10
N PHE A 164 5.33 3.32 -2.31
CA PHE A 164 4.26 3.66 -3.25
C PHE A 164 2.88 3.39 -2.63
N LEU A 165 2.69 2.23 -2.01
CA LEU A 165 1.42 1.90 -1.36
C LEU A 165 1.11 2.86 -0.20
N LEU A 166 2.06 3.08 0.70
CA LEU A 166 1.88 3.89 1.90
C LEU A 166 1.64 5.38 1.59
N GLU A 167 2.30 5.93 0.58
CA GLU A 167 2.20 7.35 0.26
C GLU A 167 1.13 7.65 -0.80
N ARG A 168 0.92 6.77 -1.78
CA ARG A 168 0.05 7.03 -2.93
C ARG A 168 -1.29 6.33 -2.87
N VAL A 169 -1.37 5.20 -2.18
CA VAL A 169 -2.53 4.30 -2.26
C VAL A 169 -3.35 4.30 -0.98
N TRP A 170 -2.72 4.02 0.15
CA TRP A 170 -3.40 3.91 1.44
C TRP A 170 -4.13 5.20 1.86
N PRO A 171 -3.56 6.41 1.66
CA PRO A 171 -4.24 7.66 2.02
C PRO A 171 -5.55 7.91 1.27
N ILE A 172 -5.75 7.27 0.11
CA ILE A 172 -6.94 7.44 -0.73
C ILE A 172 -7.89 6.24 -0.65
N SER A 173 -7.58 5.23 0.17
CA SER A 173 -8.42 4.07 0.37
C SER A 173 -9.82 4.49 0.87
N PRO A 174 -10.91 3.94 0.31
CA PRO A 174 -12.26 4.21 0.78
C PRO A 174 -12.56 3.55 2.14
N THR A 175 -11.74 2.59 2.56
CA THR A 175 -11.85 1.88 3.83
C THR A 175 -10.63 2.16 4.68
N SER A 176 -10.82 2.39 5.98
CA SER A 176 -9.72 2.59 6.91
C SER A 176 -8.96 1.28 7.19
N LEU A 177 -7.71 1.41 7.65
CA LEU A 177 -6.90 0.27 8.10
C LEU A 177 -7.58 -0.53 9.22
N GLU A 178 -8.21 0.16 10.16
CA GLU A 178 -8.87 -0.45 11.30
C GLU A 178 -10.10 -1.27 10.88
N GLU A 179 -10.97 -0.71 10.04
CA GLU A 179 -12.14 -1.43 9.51
C GLU A 179 -11.72 -2.67 8.72
N ARG A 180 -10.64 -2.56 7.93
CA ARG A 180 -10.15 -3.68 7.15
C ARG A 180 -9.60 -4.79 8.03
N LEU A 181 -8.84 -4.47 9.08
CA LEU A 181 -8.36 -5.47 10.04
C LEU A 181 -9.50 -6.18 10.75
N LYS A 182 -10.51 -5.44 11.21
CA LYS A 182 -11.70 -6.04 11.85
C LYS A 182 -12.37 -7.04 10.91
N SER A 183 -12.45 -6.72 9.63
CA SER A 183 -12.97 -7.62 8.59
C SER A 183 -12.13 -8.90 8.44
N ILE A 184 -10.80 -8.78 8.42
CA ILE A 184 -9.87 -9.92 8.31
C ILE A 184 -9.97 -10.83 9.54
N ASN A 185 -9.91 -10.24 10.73
CA ASN A 185 -10.03 -10.98 11.99
C ASN A 185 -11.35 -11.76 12.07
N LEU A 186 -12.45 -11.13 11.66
CA LEU A 186 -13.76 -11.79 11.60
C LEU A 186 -13.79 -12.93 10.58
N MET A 187 -13.17 -12.75 9.41
CA MET A 187 -13.07 -13.81 8.40
C MET A 187 -12.24 -15.00 8.89
N ASP A 188 -11.11 -14.75 9.55
CA ASP A 188 -10.26 -15.81 10.09
C ASP A 188 -10.96 -16.58 11.22
N LEU A 189 -11.75 -15.88 12.04
CA LEU A 189 -12.65 -16.51 13.01
C LEU A 189 -13.64 -17.46 12.32
N ILE A 190 -14.38 -16.97 11.32
CA ILE A 190 -15.39 -17.78 10.62
C ILE A 190 -14.74 -18.98 9.94
N LYS A 191 -13.55 -18.82 9.33
CA LYS A 191 -12.78 -19.93 8.76
C LYS A 191 -12.39 -20.97 9.80
N GLY A 192 -11.88 -20.53 10.95
CA GLY A 192 -11.47 -21.43 12.04
C GLY A 192 -12.64 -22.23 12.63
N LEU A 193 -13.86 -21.72 12.51
CA LEU A 193 -15.07 -22.39 12.97
C LEU A 193 -15.69 -23.34 11.91
N GLU A 194 -15.19 -23.35 10.66
CA GLU A 194 -15.65 -24.09 9.46
C GLU A 194 -17.12 -23.84 9.04
N ARG A 195 -18.05 -23.87 10.00
CA ARG A 195 -19.46 -23.49 9.94
C ARG A 195 -19.84 -22.91 11.31
N ALA A 196 -19.93 -21.59 11.40
CA ALA A 196 -20.15 -20.89 12.66
C ALA A 196 -21.64 -20.61 12.89
N LYS A 197 -22.13 -20.85 14.12
CA LYS A 197 -23.38 -20.21 14.56
C LYS A 197 -23.15 -18.71 14.67
N THR A 198 -24.12 -17.92 14.24
CA THR A 198 -24.04 -16.46 14.26
C THR A 198 -23.81 -15.94 15.70
N GLU A 199 -24.41 -16.60 16.69
CA GLU A 199 -24.21 -16.31 18.11
C GLU A 199 -22.77 -16.53 18.57
N ASP A 200 -22.12 -17.60 18.11
CA ASP A 200 -20.70 -17.86 18.41
C ASP A 200 -19.81 -16.81 17.74
N VAL A 201 -20.16 -16.38 16.52
CA VAL A 201 -19.46 -15.28 15.85
C VAL A 201 -19.55 -13.99 16.68
N TYR A 202 -20.74 -13.60 17.14
CA TYR A 202 -20.88 -12.41 17.99
C TYR A 202 -20.10 -12.53 19.29
N ARG A 203 -20.22 -13.67 19.97
CA ARG A 203 -19.56 -13.90 21.26
C ARG A 203 -18.05 -13.82 21.12
N VAL A 204 -17.46 -14.59 20.20
CA VAL A 204 -16.00 -14.64 20.07
C VAL A 204 -15.45 -13.34 19.46
N ALA A 205 -16.19 -12.69 18.57
CA ALA A 205 -15.80 -11.38 18.04
C ALA A 205 -15.78 -10.29 19.14
N GLY A 206 -16.76 -10.33 20.05
CA GLY A 206 -16.78 -9.47 21.24
C GLY A 206 -15.63 -9.78 22.20
N GLU A 207 -15.41 -11.05 22.53
CA GLU A 207 -14.38 -11.50 23.47
C GLU A 207 -12.95 -11.26 22.96
N GLN A 208 -12.67 -11.57 21.68
CA GLN A 208 -11.30 -11.52 21.13
C GLN A 208 -10.95 -10.20 20.46
N PHE A 209 -11.92 -9.52 19.86
CA PHE A 209 -11.67 -8.33 19.05
C PHE A 209 -12.39 -7.08 19.57
N GLY A 210 -13.16 -7.19 20.67
CA GLY A 210 -13.90 -6.07 21.25
C GLY A 210 -15.00 -5.53 20.34
N LEU A 211 -15.51 -6.34 19.40
CA LEU A 211 -16.53 -5.91 18.45
C LEU A 211 -17.91 -5.94 19.08
N ARG A 212 -18.69 -4.87 18.89
CA ARG A 212 -20.11 -4.86 19.28
C ARG A 212 -20.94 -5.59 18.22
N LYS A 213 -22.13 -6.04 18.61
CA LYS A 213 -23.01 -6.80 17.72
C LYS A 213 -23.31 -6.03 16.43
N GLU A 214 -23.57 -4.73 16.53
CA GLU A 214 -23.88 -3.88 15.38
C GLU A 214 -22.70 -3.77 14.41
N ASP A 215 -21.47 -3.72 14.95
CA ASP A 215 -20.24 -3.68 14.14
C ASP A 215 -20.04 -5.03 13.42
N VAL A 216 -20.31 -6.16 14.09
CA VAL A 216 -20.26 -7.50 13.48
C VAL A 216 -21.31 -7.63 12.38
N ASP A 217 -22.54 -7.17 12.61
CA ASP A 217 -23.61 -7.23 11.62
C ASP A 217 -23.26 -6.46 10.34
N ALA A 218 -22.73 -5.24 10.48
CA ALA A 218 -22.29 -4.44 9.33
C ALA A 218 -21.18 -5.12 8.54
N LEU A 219 -20.21 -5.75 9.22
CA LEU A 219 -19.13 -6.49 8.59
C LEU A 219 -19.63 -7.74 7.86
N LEU A 220 -20.54 -8.51 8.47
CA LEU A 220 -21.12 -9.69 7.84
C LEU A 220 -21.89 -9.34 6.56
N VAL A 221 -22.72 -8.29 6.59
CA VAL A 221 -23.42 -7.80 5.39
C VAL A 221 -22.44 -7.41 4.28
N SER A 222 -21.34 -6.74 4.62
CA SER A 222 -20.31 -6.36 3.67
C SER A 222 -19.61 -7.58 3.05
N LEU A 223 -19.25 -8.57 3.87
CA LEU A 223 -18.59 -9.80 3.45
C LEU A 223 -19.50 -10.64 2.54
N GLU A 224 -20.78 -10.76 2.89
CA GLU A 224 -21.79 -11.47 2.10
C GLU A 224 -22.01 -10.80 0.74
N ARG A 225 -22.15 -9.46 0.71
CA ARG A 225 -22.23 -8.69 -0.55
C ARG A 225 -20.99 -8.86 -1.44
N SER A 226 -19.82 -9.05 -0.84
CA SER A 226 -18.57 -9.30 -1.57
C SER A 226 -18.37 -10.76 -1.99
N GLY A 227 -19.33 -11.65 -1.70
CA GLY A 227 -19.25 -13.07 -2.03
C GLY A 227 -18.21 -13.86 -1.24
N GLN A 228 -17.76 -13.35 -0.09
CA GLN A 228 -16.75 -14.01 0.75
C GLN A 228 -17.35 -14.98 1.76
N ILE A 229 -18.63 -14.80 2.10
CA ILE A 229 -19.38 -15.67 3.00
C ILE A 229 -20.78 -15.91 2.46
N GLU A 230 -21.42 -16.97 2.94
CA GLU A 230 -22.82 -17.29 2.71
C GLU A 230 -23.52 -17.69 4.00
N ARG A 231 -24.85 -17.65 3.99
CA ARG A 231 -25.73 -18.17 5.04
C ARG A 231 -26.40 -19.45 4.54
N PRO A 232 -25.80 -20.63 4.78
CA PRO A 232 -26.35 -21.88 4.24
C PRO A 232 -27.70 -22.24 4.87
N GLU A 233 -27.91 -21.84 6.14
CA GLU A 233 -29.12 -22.07 6.92
C GLU A 233 -29.33 -20.89 7.88
N GLU A 234 -30.56 -20.70 8.36
CA GLU A 234 -30.86 -19.65 9.34
C GLU A 234 -29.97 -19.78 10.58
N GLY A 235 -29.36 -18.67 10.99
CA GLY A 235 -28.45 -18.63 12.14
C GLY A 235 -27.04 -19.16 11.89
N TYR A 236 -26.70 -19.64 10.69
CA TYR A 236 -25.35 -20.11 10.35
C TYR A 236 -24.64 -19.25 9.31
N ILE A 237 -23.32 -19.17 9.42
CA ILE A 237 -22.43 -18.45 8.51
C ILE A 237 -21.29 -19.38 8.10
N LYS A 238 -20.93 -19.35 6.82
CA LYS A 238 -19.84 -20.14 6.26
C LYS A 238 -19.01 -19.28 5.30
N THR A 239 -17.70 -19.51 5.26
CA THR A 239 -16.82 -18.86 4.27
C THR A 239 -16.92 -19.54 2.90
N LEU A 240 -16.88 -18.72 1.85
CA LEU A 240 -16.76 -19.16 0.47
C LEU A 240 -15.28 -19.14 0.06
N LYS A 241 -14.86 -20.12 -0.75
CA LYS A 241 -13.47 -20.24 -1.23
C LYS A 241 -13.16 -19.24 -2.34
#